data_AF-X6LE75-F1
#
_entry.id   AF-X6LE75-F1
#
_cell.length_a   1.000
_cell.length_b   1.000
_cell.length_c   1.000
_cell.angle_alpha   90.00
_cell.angle_beta   90.00
_cell.angle_gamma   90.00
#
_symmetry.space_group_name_H-M   'P 1'
#
loop_
_entity.id
_entity.type
_entity.pdbx_description
1 polymer ?
#
loop_
_entity_poly.entity_id
_entity_poly.type
_entity_poly.pdbx_seq_one_letter_code
_entity_poly.pdbx_strand_id
1 'polypeptide(L)'
;VYQALFMCALWKEWDMRQWLSARQFFVMIYTLSKEKSAEQLHAFVLQIIVHNLSVFGNDDGTVLYDNTEKELCSAFDKFMLIPCLNYLALSKWVTQQKEFVCFSKMLQNINFKADKLRTIDEKIFEEVVTFDLCLRTTESHPNISIESYLVTLLQCCPQHTELTVQLLLNNTNKGIENQGLTRVLQLMWAKGEEDKKANIMKSLTSNILQLLLEDKKNRVYWIELLANSSMISNDKLFSKLLRDSLKNWLDGTEEKNDTSENVSFHSKVIELLSSDTFAKAKLYHQCLIESVHERDQLLLNNKKWTSEEIGKVNWELWQKILDQINNIPEVEVLDKKNVETASKNLCSSLEYCFECRSWFKQKNPMQSPLFKFFNQVLTQLIKKDNLLPIHVYEDLMQKWKDIEDIFSYCSMGSKPSLQNLEKIVNECRQFFELLRMFERIRSDYLFEHDLSDRLKELGQQNKSLRKQRFLKVKEDYKNELQLLKSYEQKMNIILERSQSVMFNEIWEKYNKQYESTKDQTPLFIFNKDFQNGSPKYQDLWWMFTKYSNGIEKCLINEMEYLFPEYDNKQRQEIANN
;
A
#
# COMPACT_ATOMS: atom_id res chain seq x y z
N VAL A 1 11.91 -32.80 41.13
CA VAL A 1 12.89 -33.66 40.41
C VAL A 1 13.80 -34.41 41.36
N TYR A 2 14.62 -33.74 42.18
CA TYR A 2 15.52 -34.42 43.13
C TYR A 2 14.78 -35.35 44.10
N GLN A 3 13.57 -35.00 44.55
CA GLN A 3 12.73 -35.91 45.35
C GLN A 3 12.26 -37.15 44.56
N ALA A 4 11.92 -37.02 43.27
CA ALA A 4 11.53 -38.16 42.43
C ALA A 4 12.74 -39.05 42.09
N LEU A 5 13.91 -38.44 41.82
CA LEU A 5 15.17 -39.16 41.63
C LEU A 5 15.62 -39.85 42.93
N PHE A 6 15.41 -39.21 44.08
CA PHE A 6 15.68 -39.79 45.39
C PHE A 6 14.73 -40.95 45.70
N MET A 7 13.44 -40.85 45.35
CA MET A 7 12.51 -41.97 45.44
C MET A 7 12.87 -43.11 44.48
N CYS A 8 13.29 -42.80 43.25
CA CYS A 8 13.78 -43.83 42.31
C CYS A 8 15.09 -44.48 42.78
N ALA A 9 15.96 -43.71 43.46
CA ALA A 9 17.18 -44.22 44.08
C ALA A 9 16.86 -45.17 45.24
N LEU A 10 15.94 -44.77 46.13
CA LEU A 10 15.43 -45.62 47.21
C LEU A 10 14.75 -46.88 46.67
N TRP A 11 13.94 -46.77 45.62
CA TRP A 11 13.29 -47.92 44.98
C TRP A 11 14.31 -48.87 44.35
N LYS A 12 15.36 -48.34 43.72
CA LYS A 12 16.46 -49.14 43.17
C LYS A 12 17.29 -49.83 44.28
N GLU A 13 17.60 -49.13 45.37
CA GLU A 13 18.34 -49.70 46.50
C GLU A 13 17.53 -50.74 47.29
N TRP A 14 16.20 -50.62 47.29
CA TRP A 14 15.29 -51.50 48.05
C TRP A 14 14.62 -52.56 47.17
N ASP A 15 15.05 -52.73 45.91
CA ASP A 15 14.48 -53.65 44.92
C ASP A 15 12.94 -53.54 44.77
N MET A 16 12.41 -52.33 44.98
CA MET A 16 10.98 -52.05 44.75
C MET A 16 10.76 -51.84 43.25
N ARG A 17 10.01 -52.75 42.63
CA ARG A 17 9.69 -52.75 41.18
C ARG A 17 8.66 -51.68 40.79
N GLN A 18 8.83 -50.44 41.24
CA GLN A 18 8.02 -49.29 40.79
C GLN A 18 8.81 -48.46 39.78
N TRP A 19 8.29 -48.45 38.56
CA TRP A 19 8.90 -47.80 37.41
C TRP A 19 8.15 -46.52 37.05
N LEU A 20 8.84 -45.54 36.47
CA LEU A 20 8.17 -44.34 35.97
C LEU A 20 7.34 -44.68 34.72
N SER A 21 6.10 -44.18 34.67
CA SER A 21 5.32 -44.18 33.43
C SER A 21 6.00 -43.29 32.38
N ALA A 22 5.68 -43.48 31.09
CA ALA A 22 6.24 -42.67 30.01
C ALA A 22 6.07 -41.16 30.27
N ARG A 23 4.90 -40.75 30.80
CA ARG A 23 4.60 -39.35 31.14
C ARG A 23 5.46 -38.86 32.31
N GLN A 24 5.59 -39.64 33.37
CA GLN A 24 6.44 -39.28 34.51
C GLN A 24 7.91 -39.18 34.11
N PHE A 25 8.36 -40.10 33.26
CA PHE A 25 9.71 -40.09 32.72
C PHE A 25 9.96 -38.86 31.85
N PHE A 26 9.02 -38.52 30.96
CA PHE A 26 9.10 -37.29 30.15
C PHE A 26 9.21 -36.04 31.03
N VAL A 27 8.31 -35.86 32.00
CA VAL A 27 8.32 -34.69 32.89
C VAL A 27 9.65 -34.60 33.65
N MET A 28 10.18 -35.73 34.13
CA MET A 28 11.47 -35.77 34.80
C MET A 28 12.61 -35.31 33.88
N ILE A 29 12.73 -35.88 32.67
CA ILE A 29 13.79 -35.53 31.73
C ILE A 29 13.65 -34.09 31.22
N TYR A 30 12.43 -33.66 30.90
CA TYR A 30 12.14 -32.30 30.48
C TYR A 30 12.47 -31.26 31.57
N THR A 31 12.27 -31.59 32.85
CA THR A 31 12.66 -30.68 33.93
C THR A 31 14.18 -30.67 34.12
N LEU A 32 14.84 -31.82 34.01
CA LEU A 32 16.31 -31.93 34.11
C LEU A 32 17.00 -31.15 32.99
N SER A 33 16.48 -31.20 31.77
CA SER A 33 17.07 -30.54 30.61
C SER A 33 17.08 -29.02 30.72
N LYS A 34 16.17 -28.43 31.51
CA LYS A 34 16.17 -26.98 31.82
C LYS A 34 17.29 -26.57 32.76
N GLU A 35 17.77 -27.48 33.60
CA GLU A 35 18.80 -27.17 34.59
C GLU A 35 20.22 -27.47 34.07
N LYS A 36 20.41 -28.60 33.37
CA LYS A 36 21.73 -29.08 32.95
C LYS A 36 21.68 -29.82 31.62
N SER A 37 22.79 -29.81 30.89
CA SER A 37 22.96 -30.72 29.75
C SER A 37 23.15 -32.16 30.24
N ALA A 38 22.83 -33.15 29.40
CA ALA A 38 22.95 -34.56 29.79
C ALA A 38 24.41 -34.98 30.10
N GLU A 39 25.41 -34.31 29.52
CA GLU A 39 26.83 -34.50 29.81
C GLU A 39 27.23 -34.03 31.22
N GLN A 40 26.50 -33.06 31.77
CA GLN A 40 26.77 -32.46 33.07
C GLN A 40 25.97 -33.11 34.21
N LEU A 41 25.16 -34.13 33.89
CA LEU A 41 24.42 -34.88 34.90
C LEU A 41 25.38 -35.77 35.71
N HIS A 42 25.16 -35.80 37.01
CA HIS A 42 25.94 -36.64 37.91
C HIS A 42 25.73 -38.13 37.58
N ALA A 43 26.79 -38.94 37.65
CA ALA A 43 26.76 -40.36 37.28
C ALA A 43 25.64 -41.14 37.99
N PHE A 44 25.36 -40.82 39.26
CA PHE A 44 24.25 -41.43 40.02
C PHE A 44 22.88 -41.16 39.39
N VAL A 45 22.63 -39.95 38.90
CA VAL A 45 21.38 -39.58 38.23
C VAL A 45 21.25 -40.33 36.90
N LEU A 46 22.34 -40.42 36.13
CA LEU A 46 22.38 -41.17 34.89
C LEU A 46 22.10 -42.67 35.11
N GLN A 47 22.62 -43.26 36.19
CA GLN A 47 22.34 -44.66 36.55
C GLN A 47 20.88 -44.92 36.93
N ILE A 48 20.19 -43.94 37.52
CA ILE A 48 18.75 -44.03 37.83
C ILE A 48 17.91 -43.93 36.56
N ILE A 49 18.29 -43.02 35.65
CA ILE A 49 17.64 -42.85 34.36
C ILE A 49 17.79 -44.14 33.53
N VAL A 50 18.99 -44.68 33.41
CA VAL A 50 19.27 -45.92 32.66
C VAL A 50 18.49 -47.11 33.23
N HIS A 51 18.37 -47.20 34.56
CA HIS A 51 17.54 -48.22 35.20
C HIS A 51 16.09 -48.15 34.71
N ASN A 52 15.48 -46.95 34.70
CA ASN A 52 14.12 -46.73 34.20
C ASN A 52 13.97 -47.01 32.69
N LEU A 53 15.04 -46.91 31.88
CA LEU A 53 14.97 -47.26 30.44
C LEU A 53 14.70 -48.74 30.18
N SER A 54 15.15 -49.63 31.09
CA SER A 54 14.98 -51.09 30.94
C SER A 54 13.52 -51.54 30.86
N VAL A 55 12.60 -50.71 31.36
CA VAL A 55 11.15 -50.96 31.36
C VAL A 55 10.59 -50.94 29.95
N PHE A 56 11.07 -49.98 29.15
CA PHE A 56 10.64 -49.70 27.80
C PHE A 56 11.31 -50.61 26.74
N GLY A 57 12.35 -51.37 27.10
CA GLY A 57 13.21 -52.05 26.13
C GLY A 57 12.70 -53.37 25.52
N ASN A 58 11.56 -53.93 25.95
CA ASN A 58 11.10 -55.26 25.51
C ASN A 58 9.70 -55.21 24.86
N ASP A 59 9.63 -55.14 23.54
CA ASP A 59 8.38 -55.38 22.77
C ASP A 59 8.10 -56.89 22.57
N ASP A 60 9.04 -57.78 22.94
CA ASP A 60 9.00 -59.22 22.62
C ASP A 60 8.11 -60.05 23.57
N GLY A 61 7.35 -59.42 24.47
CA GLY A 61 6.47 -60.11 25.42
C GLY A 61 7.18 -61.09 26.38
N THR A 62 8.51 -61.14 26.39
CA THR A 62 9.26 -61.93 27.36
C THR A 62 9.32 -61.18 28.67
N VAL A 63 8.45 -61.65 29.58
CA VAL A 63 8.45 -61.36 31.00
C VAL A 63 9.87 -61.56 31.54
N LEU A 64 10.58 -60.46 31.75
CA LEU A 64 11.75 -60.47 32.62
C LEU A 64 11.23 -60.33 34.05
N TYR A 65 11.04 -61.51 34.67
CA TYR A 65 10.77 -61.78 36.08
C TYR A 65 9.53 -61.09 36.73
N ASP A 66 8.55 -61.95 37.05
CA ASP A 66 7.28 -61.82 37.80
C ASP A 66 6.21 -60.78 37.38
N ASN A 67 5.06 -61.32 36.97
CA ASN A 67 3.67 -61.05 37.36
C ASN A 67 3.16 -59.62 37.62
N THR A 68 3.87 -58.58 37.21
CA THR A 68 3.31 -57.23 37.13
C THR A 68 3.01 -56.97 35.66
N GLU A 69 1.74 -56.89 35.28
CA GLU A 69 1.32 -56.51 33.92
C GLU A 69 2.03 -55.21 33.54
N LYS A 70 3.01 -55.28 32.62
CA LYS A 70 3.61 -54.08 32.05
C LYS A 70 2.50 -53.35 31.31
N GLU A 71 2.17 -52.13 31.75
CA GLU A 71 1.29 -51.27 30.98
C GLU A 71 1.94 -51.04 29.61
N LEU A 72 1.32 -51.55 28.55
CA LEU A 72 1.85 -51.46 27.19
C LEU A 72 1.98 -49.98 26.81
N CYS A 73 3.19 -49.52 26.49
CA CYS A 73 3.40 -48.16 26.00
C CYS A 73 2.63 -47.97 24.69
N SER A 74 1.69 -47.02 24.69
CA SER A 74 1.00 -46.62 23.48
C SER A 74 1.95 -45.95 22.49
N ALA A 75 1.54 -45.84 21.23
CA ALA A 75 2.26 -45.14 20.18
C ALA A 75 2.52 -43.67 20.57
N PHE A 76 1.58 -43.03 21.27
CA PHE A 76 1.79 -41.67 21.77
C PHE A 76 2.77 -41.61 22.95
N ASP A 77 2.76 -42.60 23.84
CA ASP A 77 3.76 -42.72 24.90
C ASP A 77 5.16 -42.88 24.31
N LYS A 78 5.31 -43.73 23.30
CA LYS A 78 6.58 -43.88 22.55
C LYS A 78 6.96 -42.56 21.88
N PHE A 79 6.02 -41.83 21.27
CA PHE A 79 6.28 -40.53 20.65
C PHE A 79 6.81 -39.49 21.66
N MET A 80 6.17 -39.38 22.82
CA MET A 80 6.57 -38.49 23.93
C MET A 80 7.99 -38.77 24.44
N LEU A 81 8.49 -39.99 24.28
CA LEU A 81 9.80 -40.41 24.73
C LEU A 81 10.93 -40.11 23.73
N ILE A 82 10.64 -39.72 22.49
CA ILE A 82 11.64 -39.34 21.47
C ILE A 82 12.55 -38.19 21.95
N PRO A 83 12.03 -37.03 22.42
CA PRO A 83 12.88 -35.97 22.94
C PRO A 83 13.75 -36.42 24.11
N CYS A 84 13.25 -37.34 24.94
CA CYS A 84 14.02 -37.87 26.07
C CYS A 84 15.23 -38.67 25.59
N LEU A 85 15.04 -39.52 24.57
CA LEU A 85 16.14 -40.24 23.93
C LEU A 85 17.17 -39.25 23.35
N ASN A 86 16.70 -38.23 22.63
CA ASN A 86 17.56 -37.22 21.99
C ASN A 86 18.38 -36.44 23.03
N TYR A 87 17.77 -36.05 24.15
CA TYR A 87 18.49 -35.38 25.25
C TYR A 87 19.55 -36.30 25.87
N LEU A 88 19.19 -37.56 26.16
CA LEU A 88 20.10 -38.52 26.76
C LEU A 88 21.24 -38.93 25.82
N ALA A 89 21.02 -38.89 24.50
CA ALA A 89 22.03 -39.15 23.48
C ALA A 89 23.20 -38.16 23.54
N LEU A 90 23.00 -36.97 24.14
CA LEU A 90 24.08 -36.01 24.36
C LEU A 90 25.13 -36.54 25.36
N SER A 91 24.78 -37.51 26.23
CA SER A 91 25.73 -38.12 27.16
C SER A 91 26.40 -39.36 26.56
N LYS A 92 27.71 -39.27 26.30
CA LYS A 92 28.53 -40.41 25.81
C LYS A 92 28.48 -41.64 26.71
N TRP A 93 28.31 -41.47 28.02
CA TRP A 93 28.24 -42.59 28.96
C TRP A 93 26.92 -43.36 28.80
N VAL A 94 25.81 -42.64 28.58
CA VAL A 94 24.47 -43.25 28.42
C VAL A 94 24.38 -44.01 27.11
N THR A 95 24.93 -43.47 26.02
CA THR A 95 24.87 -44.12 24.70
C THR A 95 25.63 -45.45 24.61
N GLN A 96 26.54 -45.72 25.54
CA GLN A 96 27.27 -46.99 25.66
C GLN A 96 26.49 -48.08 26.42
N GLN A 97 25.38 -47.73 27.08
CA GLN A 97 24.59 -48.68 27.87
C GLN A 97 23.68 -49.53 26.97
N LYS A 98 23.53 -50.82 27.30
CA LYS A 98 22.71 -51.76 26.53
C LYS A 98 21.23 -51.35 26.52
N GLU A 99 20.74 -50.85 27.64
CA GLU A 99 19.38 -50.37 27.85
C GLU A 99 19.05 -49.20 26.91
N PHE A 100 20.01 -48.30 26.68
CA PHE A 100 19.84 -47.19 25.74
C PHE A 100 19.66 -47.67 24.30
N VAL A 101 20.44 -48.68 23.88
CA VAL A 101 20.31 -49.28 22.55
C VAL A 101 18.95 -49.97 22.38
N CYS A 102 18.49 -50.72 23.38
CA CYS A 102 17.17 -51.35 23.38
C CYS A 102 16.04 -50.30 23.30
N PHE A 103 16.15 -49.24 24.13
CA PHE A 103 15.20 -48.14 24.14
C PHE A 103 15.13 -47.40 22.80
N SER A 104 16.29 -47.12 22.19
CA SER A 104 16.37 -46.50 20.86
C SER A 104 15.69 -47.36 19.79
N LYS A 105 15.85 -48.69 19.83
CA LYS A 105 15.19 -49.60 18.88
C LYS A 105 13.68 -49.64 19.06
N MET A 106 13.19 -49.63 20.30
CA MET A 106 11.75 -49.57 20.60
C MET A 106 11.12 -48.30 20.00
N LEU A 107 11.79 -47.15 20.15
CA LEU A 107 11.32 -45.87 19.63
C LEU A 107 11.36 -45.76 18.10
N GLN A 108 12.12 -46.60 17.41
CA GLN A 108 12.16 -46.60 15.95
C GLN A 108 10.85 -47.16 15.33
N ASN A 109 10.11 -47.99 16.06
CA ASN A 109 8.95 -48.75 15.55
C ASN A 109 7.59 -48.25 16.12
N ILE A 110 7.30 -46.96 16.00
CA ILE A 110 6.01 -46.40 16.45
C ILE A 110 4.94 -46.60 15.37
N ASN A 111 3.84 -47.28 15.72
CA ASN A 111 2.71 -47.50 14.82
C ASN A 111 1.42 -46.85 15.34
N PHE A 112 1.17 -45.61 14.93
CA PHE A 112 -0.04 -44.85 15.30
C PHE A 112 -1.35 -45.44 14.75
N LYS A 113 -1.31 -46.38 13.78
CA LYS A 113 -2.51 -46.96 13.17
C LYS A 113 -3.07 -48.15 13.95
N ALA A 114 -2.20 -48.87 14.67
CA ALA A 114 -2.59 -50.07 15.41
C ALA A 114 -3.26 -49.72 16.75
N ASP A 115 -2.87 -48.60 17.35
CA ASP A 115 -3.51 -48.11 18.56
C ASP A 115 -4.82 -47.41 18.24
N LYS A 116 -5.92 -47.87 18.86
CA LYS A 116 -7.16 -47.10 18.91
C LYS A 116 -6.83 -45.77 19.59
N LEU A 117 -6.71 -44.72 18.79
CA LEU A 117 -6.23 -43.40 19.20
C LEU A 117 -6.98 -42.94 20.45
N ARG A 118 -6.28 -42.96 21.59
CA ARG A 118 -6.70 -42.26 22.80
C ARG A 118 -6.65 -40.76 22.49
N THR A 119 -7.51 -39.97 23.12
CA THR A 119 -7.44 -38.51 23.02
C THR A 119 -6.04 -38.03 23.41
N ILE A 120 -5.32 -37.46 22.45
CA ILE A 120 -4.02 -36.84 22.67
C ILE A 120 -4.25 -35.57 23.50
N ASP A 121 -3.55 -35.44 24.62
CA ASP A 121 -3.52 -34.21 25.40
C ASP A 121 -2.66 -33.18 24.66
N GLU A 122 -3.31 -32.14 24.12
CA GLU A 122 -2.67 -31.10 23.30
C GLU A 122 -1.54 -30.39 24.03
N LYS A 123 -1.67 -30.19 25.35
CA LYS A 123 -0.61 -29.55 26.15
C LYS A 123 0.62 -30.42 26.23
N ILE A 124 0.45 -31.74 26.42
CA ILE A 124 1.58 -32.68 26.44
C ILE A 124 2.21 -32.75 25.05
N PHE A 125 1.40 -32.79 23.99
CA PHE A 125 1.91 -32.77 22.62
C PHE A 125 2.75 -31.52 22.33
N GLU A 126 2.27 -30.35 22.76
CA GLU A 126 2.98 -29.08 22.65
C GLU A 126 4.35 -29.12 23.34
N GLU A 127 4.38 -29.59 24.60
CA GLU A 127 5.61 -29.72 25.38
C GLU A 127 6.60 -30.70 24.74
N VAL A 128 6.12 -31.83 24.19
CA VAL A 128 6.94 -32.84 23.51
C VAL A 128 7.61 -32.26 22.26
N VAL A 129 6.83 -31.66 21.37
CA VAL A 129 7.34 -31.10 20.11
C VAL A 129 8.28 -29.94 20.40
N THR A 130 7.90 -29.03 21.30
CA THR A 130 8.75 -27.91 21.70
C THR A 130 10.07 -28.39 22.30
N PHE A 131 10.04 -29.41 23.16
CA PHE A 131 11.25 -29.95 23.75
C PHE A 131 12.18 -30.57 22.70
N ASP A 132 11.66 -31.35 21.75
CA ASP A 132 12.49 -31.90 20.66
C ASP A 132 13.13 -30.78 19.82
N LEU A 133 12.37 -29.74 19.50
CA LEU A 133 12.87 -28.60 18.74
C LEU A 133 13.96 -27.84 19.50
N CYS A 134 13.82 -27.67 20.82
CA CYS A 134 14.85 -27.02 21.66
C CYS A 134 16.16 -27.82 21.75
N LEU A 135 16.11 -29.15 21.62
CA LEU A 135 17.31 -29.99 21.68
C LEU A 135 18.18 -29.91 20.41
N ARG A 136 17.67 -29.31 19.34
CA ARG A 136 18.39 -29.18 18.08
C ARG A 136 19.33 -28.00 18.17
N THR A 137 20.63 -28.28 18.11
CA THR A 137 21.68 -27.29 17.92
C THR A 137 22.37 -27.57 16.59
N THR A 138 23.10 -26.60 16.05
CA THR A 138 23.88 -26.76 14.80
C THR A 138 24.97 -27.83 14.90
N GLU A 139 25.32 -28.30 16.11
CA GLU A 139 26.44 -29.20 16.37
C GLU A 139 26.01 -30.65 16.66
N SER A 140 24.74 -30.91 16.97
CA SER A 140 24.24 -32.25 17.31
C SER A 140 22.95 -32.59 16.56
N HIS A 141 23.04 -33.56 15.63
CA HIS A 141 21.83 -34.11 14.99
C HIS A 141 21.08 -35.02 15.95
N PRO A 142 19.73 -34.98 15.96
CA PRO A 142 18.93 -35.87 16.79
C PRO A 142 19.17 -37.32 16.39
N ASN A 143 19.18 -38.22 17.37
CA ASN A 143 19.33 -39.65 17.14
C ASN A 143 18.08 -40.22 16.46
N ILE A 144 16.90 -39.70 16.82
CA ILE A 144 15.64 -39.96 16.13
C ILE A 144 14.99 -38.61 15.76
N SER A 145 14.74 -38.41 14.46
CA SER A 145 14.02 -37.24 13.95
C SER A 145 12.52 -37.40 14.21
N ILE A 146 11.93 -36.43 14.92
CA ILE A 146 10.51 -36.46 15.29
C ILE A 146 9.58 -36.24 14.06
N GLU A 147 10.09 -35.64 12.98
CA GLU A 147 9.31 -35.23 11.81
C GLU A 147 8.65 -36.40 11.08
N SER A 148 9.31 -37.55 10.97
CA SER A 148 8.72 -38.75 10.34
C SER A 148 7.50 -39.26 11.13
N TYR A 149 7.58 -39.18 12.46
CA TYR A 149 6.49 -39.54 13.35
C TYR A 149 5.39 -38.48 13.35
N LEU A 150 5.73 -37.19 13.28
CA LEU A 150 4.75 -36.12 13.10
C LEU A 150 3.94 -36.29 11.81
N VAL A 151 4.58 -36.62 10.69
CA VAL A 151 3.87 -36.91 9.42
C VAL A 151 2.87 -38.05 9.60
N THR A 152 3.30 -39.15 10.23
CA THR A 152 2.43 -40.31 10.45
C THR A 152 1.30 -40.00 11.41
N LEU A 153 1.56 -39.22 12.46
CA LEU A 153 0.57 -38.76 13.44
C LEU A 153 -0.46 -37.86 12.77
N LEU A 154 -0.05 -36.87 11.96
CA LEU A 154 -0.95 -35.96 11.24
C LEU A 154 -1.83 -36.68 10.22
N GLN A 155 -1.31 -37.74 9.57
CA GLN A 155 -2.12 -38.60 8.71
C GLN A 155 -3.23 -39.34 9.47
N CYS A 156 -2.99 -39.69 10.73
CA CYS A 156 -3.94 -40.42 11.57
C CYS A 156 -4.86 -39.49 12.36
N CYS A 157 -4.39 -38.29 12.71
CA CYS A 157 -5.06 -37.28 13.51
C CYS A 157 -4.98 -35.88 12.85
N PRO A 158 -5.69 -35.63 11.75
CA PRO A 158 -5.63 -34.35 11.04
C PRO A 158 -6.05 -33.15 11.88
N GLN A 159 -6.83 -33.35 12.94
CA GLN A 159 -7.28 -32.28 13.85
C GLN A 159 -6.13 -31.53 14.55
N HIS A 160 -4.95 -32.14 14.68
CA HIS A 160 -3.78 -31.50 15.31
C HIS A 160 -2.87 -30.76 14.30
N THR A 161 -3.30 -30.61 13.04
CA THR A 161 -2.50 -29.95 11.99
C THR A 161 -2.18 -28.49 12.35
N GLU A 162 -3.19 -27.73 12.79
CA GLU A 162 -3.02 -26.32 13.14
C GLU A 162 -2.01 -26.14 14.27
N LEU A 163 -2.21 -26.83 15.40
CA LEU A 163 -1.30 -26.82 16.54
C LEU A 163 0.13 -27.20 16.12
N THR A 164 0.29 -28.25 15.31
CA THR A 164 1.61 -28.70 14.85
C THR A 164 2.30 -27.66 13.97
N VAL A 165 1.57 -27.04 13.03
CA VAL A 165 2.11 -25.99 12.16
C VAL A 165 2.52 -24.79 13.01
N GLN A 166 1.65 -24.31 13.91
CA GLN A 166 1.97 -23.18 14.79
C GLN A 166 3.22 -23.46 15.64
N LEU A 167 3.38 -24.68 16.17
CA LEU A 167 4.56 -25.06 16.95
C LEU A 167 5.85 -25.05 16.12
N LEU A 168 5.79 -25.53 14.88
CA LEU A 168 6.94 -25.53 13.97
C LEU A 168 7.32 -24.12 13.51
N LEU A 169 6.36 -23.20 13.44
CA LEU A 169 6.60 -21.78 13.12
C LEU A 169 7.14 -20.99 14.31
N ASN A 170 6.56 -21.17 15.50
CA ASN A 170 6.87 -20.40 16.71
C ASN A 170 8.22 -20.75 17.35
N ASN A 171 8.67 -22.00 17.24
CA ASN A 171 9.91 -22.48 17.87
C ASN A 171 11.16 -22.35 16.97
N THR A 172 11.15 -21.36 16.09
CA THR A 172 12.32 -20.98 15.27
C THR A 172 13.39 -20.34 16.16
N ASN A 173 14.25 -21.17 16.76
CA ASN A 173 15.52 -20.71 17.33
C ASN A 173 16.32 -19.98 16.24
N LYS A 174 16.94 -18.83 16.59
CA LYS A 174 17.64 -17.88 15.69
C LYS A 174 18.72 -18.45 14.73
N GLY A 175 18.97 -19.77 14.73
CA GLY A 175 19.89 -20.45 13.82
C GLY A 175 19.32 -21.65 13.06
N ILE A 176 18.06 -22.07 13.31
CA ILE A 176 17.38 -23.20 12.64
C ILE A 176 16.00 -22.73 12.17
N GLU A 177 15.98 -21.65 11.39
CA GLU A 177 14.72 -21.17 10.82
C GLU A 177 14.22 -22.17 9.76
N ASN A 178 12.98 -22.64 9.93
CA ASN A 178 12.10 -23.26 8.92
C ASN A 178 12.43 -24.66 8.39
N GLN A 179 13.49 -25.30 8.89
CA GLN A 179 13.82 -26.67 8.47
C GLN A 179 12.73 -27.69 8.84
N GLY A 180 12.04 -27.52 9.98
CA GLY A 180 11.05 -28.49 10.47
C GLY A 180 9.85 -28.66 9.54
N LEU A 181 9.20 -27.57 9.14
CA LEU A 181 8.03 -27.62 8.25
C LEU A 181 8.41 -28.09 6.84
N THR A 182 9.53 -27.57 6.29
CA THR A 182 10.07 -28.04 5.01
C THR A 182 10.39 -29.54 5.06
N ARG A 183 10.94 -30.03 6.18
CA ARG A 183 11.24 -31.45 6.37
C ARG A 183 9.99 -32.32 6.48
N VAL A 184 8.97 -31.86 7.21
CA VAL A 184 7.65 -32.52 7.28
C VAL A 184 7.06 -32.66 5.88
N LEU A 185 7.06 -31.59 5.07
CA LEU A 185 6.57 -31.62 3.69
C LEU A 185 7.44 -32.52 2.79
N GLN A 186 8.76 -32.49 2.92
CA GLN A 186 9.67 -33.41 2.21
C GLN A 186 9.34 -34.87 2.52
N LEU A 187 9.09 -35.20 3.79
CA LEU A 187 8.77 -36.55 4.22
C LEU A 187 7.37 -36.98 3.77
N MET A 188 6.39 -36.06 3.78
CA MET A 188 5.05 -36.31 3.23
C MET A 188 5.11 -36.65 1.74
N TRP A 189 5.99 -35.99 0.98
CA TRP A 189 6.07 -36.12 -0.48
C TRP A 189 7.30 -36.88 -0.97
N ALA A 190 8.00 -37.59 -0.08
CA ALA A 190 9.10 -38.49 -0.44
C ALA A 190 8.57 -39.67 -1.26
N LYS A 191 9.32 -40.09 -2.28
CA LYS A 191 8.90 -41.17 -3.20
C LYS A 191 8.64 -42.46 -2.44
N GLY A 192 7.36 -42.79 -2.29
CA GLY A 192 6.91 -44.06 -1.77
C GLY A 192 5.70 -43.88 -0.88
N GLU A 193 4.51 -43.91 -1.48
CA GLU A 193 3.39 -44.72 -1.00
C GLU A 193 2.15 -44.60 -1.89
N GLU A 194 1.44 -45.72 -1.97
CA GLU A 194 0.29 -46.05 -2.82
C GLU A 194 -0.77 -44.95 -2.97
N ASP A 195 -1.45 -44.94 -4.13
CA ASP A 195 -2.50 -43.99 -4.55
C ASP A 195 -3.58 -43.68 -3.48
N LYS A 196 -3.80 -44.56 -2.51
CA LYS A 196 -4.74 -44.33 -1.39
C LYS A 196 -4.25 -43.28 -0.37
N LYS A 197 -2.94 -43.07 -0.21
CA LYS A 197 -2.38 -42.05 0.71
C LYS A 197 -2.29 -40.66 0.08
N ALA A 198 -2.40 -40.56 -1.24
CA ALA A 198 -2.33 -39.30 -1.98
C ALA A 198 -3.43 -38.30 -1.57
N ASN A 199 -4.66 -38.76 -1.30
CA ASN A 199 -5.76 -37.87 -0.89
C ASN A 199 -5.56 -37.27 0.51
N ILE A 200 -5.04 -38.05 1.45
CA ILE A 200 -4.74 -37.57 2.82
C ILE A 200 -3.60 -36.56 2.76
N MET A 201 -2.52 -36.88 2.03
CA MET A 201 -1.38 -35.98 1.83
C MET A 201 -1.82 -34.67 1.14
N LYS A 202 -2.71 -34.76 0.15
CA LYS A 202 -3.30 -33.59 -0.52
C LYS A 202 -4.04 -32.71 0.48
N SER A 203 -4.97 -33.29 1.26
CA SER A 203 -5.76 -32.54 2.24
C SER A 203 -4.87 -31.87 3.30
N LEU A 204 -3.90 -32.61 3.85
CA LEU A 204 -2.97 -32.07 4.85
C LEU A 204 -2.11 -30.94 4.27
N THR A 205 -1.59 -31.11 3.06
CA THR A 205 -0.79 -30.07 2.40
C THR A 205 -1.64 -28.83 2.14
N SER A 206 -2.88 -28.97 1.68
CA SER A 206 -3.81 -27.84 1.51
C SER A 206 -4.08 -27.11 2.82
N ASN A 207 -4.33 -27.84 3.91
CA ASN A 207 -4.54 -27.23 5.23
C ASN A 207 -3.31 -26.46 5.71
N ILE A 208 -2.11 -27.04 5.56
CA ILE A 208 -0.85 -26.36 5.91
C ILE A 208 -0.70 -25.07 5.10
N LEU A 209 -0.92 -25.11 3.78
CA LEU A 209 -0.80 -23.93 2.93
C LEU A 209 -1.82 -22.84 3.29
N GLN A 210 -3.04 -23.23 3.68
CA GLN A 210 -4.06 -22.29 4.13
C GLN A 210 -3.66 -21.58 5.42
N LEU A 211 -3.16 -22.32 6.41
CA LEU A 211 -2.66 -21.76 7.67
C LEU A 211 -1.51 -20.76 7.45
N LEU A 212 -0.62 -21.04 6.50
CA LEU A 212 0.48 -20.12 6.19
C LEU A 212 0.01 -18.81 5.51
N LEU A 213 -1.18 -18.80 4.92
CA LEU A 213 -1.73 -17.63 4.24
C LEU A 213 -2.53 -16.69 5.16
N GLU A 214 -2.86 -17.13 6.37
CA GLU A 214 -3.75 -16.41 7.31
C GLU A 214 -3.23 -15.01 7.67
N ASP A 215 -1.93 -14.88 7.91
CA ASP A 215 -1.30 -13.62 8.32
C ASP A 215 0.02 -13.35 7.61
N LYS A 216 0.44 -12.08 7.63
CA LYS A 216 1.65 -11.61 6.94
C LYS A 216 2.94 -12.24 7.44
N LYS A 217 3.04 -12.59 8.73
CA LYS A 217 4.25 -13.19 9.31
C LYS A 217 4.42 -14.61 8.77
N ASN A 218 3.32 -15.37 8.68
CA ASN A 218 3.35 -16.75 8.20
C ASN A 218 3.52 -16.84 6.68
N ARG A 219 3.04 -15.84 5.92
CA ARG A 219 3.20 -15.78 4.46
C ARG A 219 4.64 -15.76 3.99
N VAL A 220 5.58 -15.30 4.83
CA VAL A 220 7.02 -15.39 4.56
C VAL A 220 7.45 -16.84 4.34
N TYR A 221 6.95 -17.76 5.16
CA TYR A 221 7.24 -19.19 5.05
C TYR A 221 6.56 -19.81 3.83
N TRP A 222 5.33 -19.40 3.53
CA TRP A 222 4.66 -19.82 2.31
C TRP A 222 5.44 -19.41 1.05
N ILE A 223 5.97 -18.19 1.00
CA ILE A 223 6.84 -17.73 -0.09
C ILE A 223 8.12 -18.57 -0.16
N GLU A 224 8.70 -18.95 0.98
CA GLU A 224 9.86 -19.84 1.04
C GLU A 224 9.56 -21.23 0.45
N LEU A 225 8.37 -21.79 0.71
CA LEU A 225 7.93 -23.06 0.11
C LEU A 225 7.82 -22.96 -1.41
N LEU A 226 7.33 -21.83 -1.95
CA LEU A 226 7.31 -21.58 -3.39
C LEU A 226 8.73 -21.51 -3.97
N ALA A 227 9.65 -20.84 -3.28
CA ALA A 227 11.04 -20.70 -3.73
C ALA A 227 11.80 -22.04 -3.73
N ASN A 228 11.54 -22.88 -2.73
CA ASN A 228 12.25 -24.14 -2.50
C ASN A 228 11.46 -25.38 -2.96
N SER A 229 10.39 -25.21 -3.75
CA SER A 229 9.46 -26.30 -4.06
C SER A 229 10.12 -27.53 -4.69
N SER A 230 11.09 -27.33 -5.59
CA SER A 230 11.85 -28.40 -6.23
C SER A 230 12.82 -29.14 -5.29
N MET A 231 13.26 -28.47 -4.21
CA MET A 231 14.04 -29.12 -3.13
C MET A 231 13.15 -29.91 -2.17
N ILE A 232 11.85 -29.60 -2.12
CA ILE A 232 10.89 -30.30 -1.27
C ILE A 232 10.40 -31.56 -1.97
N SER A 233 9.87 -31.43 -3.18
CA SER A 233 9.43 -32.56 -3.98
C SER A 233 9.31 -32.22 -5.46
N ASN A 234 9.61 -33.19 -6.31
CA ASN A 234 9.36 -33.12 -7.75
C ASN A 234 8.00 -33.74 -8.13
N ASP A 235 7.15 -34.06 -7.14
CA ASP A 235 5.82 -34.59 -7.38
C ASP A 235 4.93 -33.54 -8.08
N LYS A 236 4.19 -34.00 -9.10
CA LYS A 236 3.32 -33.14 -9.92
C LYS A 236 2.13 -32.62 -9.13
N LEU A 237 1.55 -33.42 -8.23
CA LEU A 237 0.44 -33.02 -7.37
C LEU A 237 0.90 -32.00 -6.34
N PHE A 238 2.07 -32.18 -5.72
CA PHE A 238 2.63 -31.18 -4.80
C PHE A 238 2.84 -29.82 -5.49
N SER A 239 3.47 -29.84 -6.68
CA SER A 239 3.69 -28.63 -7.49
C SER A 239 2.36 -27.95 -7.87
N LYS A 240 1.34 -28.76 -8.18
CA LYS A 240 -0.01 -28.28 -8.48
C LYS A 240 -0.66 -27.64 -7.25
N LEU A 241 -0.53 -28.23 -6.06
CA LEU A 241 -1.10 -27.66 -4.82
C LEU A 241 -0.50 -26.31 -4.47
N LEU A 242 0.81 -26.15 -4.62
CA LEU A 242 1.47 -24.85 -4.45
C LEU A 242 0.98 -23.82 -5.46
N ARG A 243 0.80 -24.24 -6.73
CA ARG A 243 0.27 -23.37 -7.78
C ARG A 243 -1.17 -22.96 -7.51
N ASP A 244 -2.02 -23.92 -7.15
CA ASP A 244 -3.44 -23.70 -6.84
C ASP A 244 -3.56 -22.80 -5.59
N SER A 245 -2.69 -22.97 -4.59
CA SER A 245 -2.61 -22.09 -3.41
C SER A 245 -2.27 -20.65 -3.78
N LEU A 246 -1.24 -20.42 -4.61
CA LEU A 246 -0.90 -19.09 -5.12
C LEU A 246 -2.05 -18.48 -5.92
N LYS A 247 -2.62 -19.25 -6.83
CA LYS A 247 -3.74 -18.79 -7.66
C LYS A 247 -4.94 -18.41 -6.80
N ASN A 248 -5.36 -19.27 -5.88
CA ASN A 248 -6.49 -18.99 -5.00
C ASN A 248 -6.25 -17.77 -4.10
N TRP A 249 -5.02 -17.57 -3.60
CA TRP A 249 -4.70 -16.41 -2.79
C TRP A 249 -4.74 -15.11 -3.60
N LEU A 250 -4.21 -15.11 -4.82
CA LEU A 250 -4.30 -13.97 -5.75
C LEU A 250 -5.75 -13.73 -6.19
N ASP A 251 -6.49 -14.80 -6.47
CA ASP A 251 -7.83 -14.75 -7.03
C ASP A 251 -8.91 -14.42 -6.02
N GLY A 252 -8.68 -14.72 -4.73
CA GLY A 252 -9.64 -14.53 -3.64
C GLY A 252 -10.32 -13.17 -3.70
N THR A 253 -11.63 -13.19 -3.92
CA THR A 253 -12.50 -12.02 -3.88
C THR A 253 -12.50 -11.44 -2.47
N GLU A 254 -12.71 -10.13 -2.35
CA GLU A 254 -12.88 -9.41 -1.07
C GLU A 254 -14.15 -9.84 -0.29
N GLU A 255 -14.70 -11.03 -0.58
CA GLU A 255 -15.91 -11.57 0.01
C GLU A 255 -15.61 -12.45 1.24
N LYS A 256 -15.86 -11.84 2.40
CA LYS A 256 -16.47 -12.43 3.61
C LYS A 256 -16.09 -13.90 3.90
N ASN A 257 -14.88 -14.13 4.40
CA ASN A 257 -14.68 -15.13 5.43
C ASN A 257 -13.83 -14.48 6.54
N ASP A 258 -14.40 -14.44 7.74
CA ASP A 258 -14.09 -13.56 8.88
C ASP A 258 -12.75 -13.81 9.59
N THR A 259 -11.74 -14.42 8.96
CA THR A 259 -10.48 -14.80 9.66
C THR A 259 -9.18 -14.44 8.97
N SER A 260 -9.14 -14.22 7.65
CA SER A 260 -7.91 -13.76 6.97
C SER A 260 -7.93 -12.26 6.75
N GLU A 261 -6.81 -11.57 6.98
CA GLU A 261 -6.64 -10.16 6.58
C GLU A 261 -7.15 -9.99 5.14
N ASN A 262 -8.15 -9.12 4.93
CA ASN A 262 -8.66 -8.82 3.60
C ASN A 262 -7.63 -7.95 2.86
N VAL A 263 -6.57 -8.59 2.38
CA VAL A 263 -5.45 -7.94 1.69
C VAL A 263 -5.87 -7.67 0.25
N SER A 264 -5.87 -6.41 -0.16
CA SER A 264 -6.18 -6.03 -1.55
C SER A 264 -5.21 -6.69 -2.53
N PHE A 265 -5.68 -6.98 -3.75
CA PHE A 265 -4.85 -7.62 -4.79
C PHE A 265 -3.53 -6.88 -5.06
N HIS A 266 -3.58 -5.54 -5.07
CA HIS A 266 -2.40 -4.69 -5.16
C HIS A 266 -1.37 -4.99 -4.05
N SER A 267 -1.83 -5.08 -2.80
CA SER A 267 -0.95 -5.33 -1.65
C SER A 267 -0.34 -6.73 -1.72
N LYS A 268 -1.08 -7.72 -2.22
CA LYS A 268 -0.57 -9.09 -2.47
C LYS A 268 0.57 -9.08 -3.49
N VAL A 269 0.40 -8.34 -4.58
CA VAL A 269 1.41 -8.21 -5.65
C VAL A 269 2.67 -7.54 -5.13
N ILE A 270 2.53 -6.45 -4.36
CA ILE A 270 3.67 -5.78 -3.71
C ILE A 270 4.39 -6.70 -2.73
N GLU A 271 3.66 -7.47 -1.91
CA GLU A 271 4.25 -8.38 -0.94
C GLU A 271 5.15 -9.42 -1.63
N LEU A 272 4.68 -10.02 -2.73
CA LEU A 272 5.47 -10.96 -3.53
C LEU A 272 6.68 -10.29 -4.17
N LEU A 273 6.51 -9.12 -4.76
CA LEU A 273 7.55 -8.43 -5.52
C LEU A 273 8.62 -7.77 -4.67
N SER A 274 8.31 -7.49 -3.40
CA SER A 274 9.26 -6.99 -2.42
C SER A 274 10.04 -8.12 -1.74
N SER A 275 9.73 -9.38 -2.02
CA SER A 275 10.38 -10.55 -1.41
C SER A 275 11.51 -11.10 -2.29
N ASP A 276 12.75 -10.97 -1.81
CA ASP A 276 13.92 -11.59 -2.44
C ASP A 276 13.82 -13.13 -2.51
N THR A 277 13.06 -13.73 -1.60
CA THR A 277 12.77 -15.17 -1.61
C THR A 277 11.87 -15.52 -2.78
N PHE A 278 10.81 -14.74 -3.05
CA PHE A 278 9.92 -14.97 -4.18
C PHE A 278 10.62 -14.76 -5.54
N ALA A 279 11.63 -13.90 -5.61
CA ALA A 279 12.45 -13.74 -6.82
C ALA A 279 13.11 -15.07 -7.26
N LYS A 280 13.37 -15.98 -6.31
CA LYS A 280 13.90 -17.33 -6.58
C LYS A 280 12.83 -18.32 -7.05
N ALA A 281 11.54 -18.04 -6.81
CA ALA A 281 10.39 -18.89 -7.12
C ALA A 281 9.96 -18.85 -8.61
N LYS A 282 10.90 -18.99 -9.54
CA LYS A 282 10.71 -18.78 -10.99
C LYS A 282 9.54 -19.56 -11.61
N LEU A 283 9.26 -20.76 -11.11
CA LEU A 283 8.17 -21.63 -11.59
C LEU A 283 6.77 -21.02 -11.41
N TYR A 284 6.63 -20.05 -10.50
CA TYR A 284 5.36 -19.46 -10.10
C TYR A 284 5.17 -18.03 -10.61
N HIS A 285 6.20 -17.43 -11.22
CA HIS A 285 6.12 -16.08 -11.79
C HIS A 285 5.05 -15.95 -12.86
N GLN A 286 4.85 -17.00 -13.67
CA GLN A 286 3.83 -17.01 -14.71
C GLN A 286 2.41 -16.89 -14.15
N CYS A 287 2.12 -17.54 -13.01
CA CYS A 287 0.81 -17.43 -12.37
C CYS A 287 0.54 -16.01 -11.87
N LEU A 288 1.55 -15.33 -11.32
CA LEU A 288 1.42 -13.93 -10.96
C LEU A 288 1.13 -13.06 -12.19
N ILE A 289 1.86 -13.26 -13.29
CA ILE A 289 1.68 -12.50 -14.54
C ILE A 289 0.27 -12.70 -15.11
N GLU A 290 -0.23 -13.93 -15.11
CA GLU A 290 -1.60 -14.27 -15.57
C GLU A 290 -2.66 -13.56 -14.71
N SER A 291 -2.55 -13.62 -13.38
CA SER A 291 -3.48 -12.94 -12.48
C SER A 291 -3.43 -11.41 -12.63
N VAL A 292 -2.28 -10.84 -12.97
CA VAL A 292 -2.14 -9.40 -13.28
C VAL A 292 -2.86 -9.04 -14.57
N HIS A 293 -2.70 -9.84 -15.63
CA HIS A 293 -3.30 -9.58 -16.94
C HIS A 293 -4.83 -9.55 -16.89
N GLU A 294 -5.45 -10.40 -16.08
CA GLU A 294 -6.91 -10.52 -15.98
C GLU A 294 -7.56 -9.37 -15.17
N ARG A 295 -6.78 -8.42 -14.62
CA ARG A 295 -7.28 -7.44 -13.64
C ARG A 295 -6.83 -5.99 -13.94
N ASP A 296 -7.80 -5.13 -14.24
CA ASP A 296 -7.65 -3.66 -14.30
C ASP A 296 -7.32 -3.02 -12.92
N GLN A 297 -7.17 -3.84 -11.88
CA GLN A 297 -6.88 -3.39 -10.53
C GLN A 297 -5.47 -2.81 -10.39
N LEU A 298 -4.55 -3.02 -11.34
CA LEU A 298 -3.16 -2.59 -11.23
C LEU A 298 -2.74 -1.46 -12.18
N LEU A 299 -3.68 -0.81 -12.86
CA LEU A 299 -3.41 0.37 -13.71
C LEU A 299 -2.58 1.43 -12.96
N LEU A 300 -1.82 2.26 -13.68
CA LEU A 300 -0.82 3.22 -13.16
C LEU A 300 -1.43 4.41 -12.35
N ASN A 301 -2.54 4.24 -11.65
CA ASN A 301 -3.23 5.27 -10.88
C ASN A 301 -2.79 5.29 -9.40
N ASN A 302 -2.39 6.46 -8.90
CA ASN A 302 -1.97 6.70 -7.51
C ASN A 302 -3.05 6.49 -6.45
N LYS A 303 -4.33 6.35 -6.83
CA LYS A 303 -5.37 5.84 -5.91
C LYS A 303 -5.05 4.43 -5.41
N LYS A 304 -4.17 3.71 -6.13
CA LYS A 304 -3.81 2.33 -5.85
C LYS A 304 -2.37 2.16 -5.38
N TRP A 305 -1.45 2.98 -5.90
CA TRP A 305 -0.01 2.88 -5.63
C TRP A 305 0.50 4.04 -4.75
N THR A 306 1.21 3.70 -3.67
CA THR A 306 1.98 4.69 -2.90
C THR A 306 3.40 4.87 -3.47
N SER A 307 4.03 6.01 -3.18
CA SER A 307 5.41 6.27 -3.60
C SER A 307 6.42 5.28 -3.00
N GLU A 308 6.18 4.77 -1.79
CA GLU A 308 7.06 3.79 -1.16
C GLU A 308 7.00 2.42 -1.84
N GLU A 309 5.81 1.99 -2.25
CA GLU A 309 5.59 0.71 -2.91
C GLU A 309 6.23 0.66 -4.29
N ILE A 310 6.20 1.76 -5.04
CA ILE A 310 6.86 1.87 -6.35
C ILE A 310 8.39 1.75 -6.21
N GLY A 311 8.97 2.21 -5.11
CA GLY A 311 10.43 2.27 -4.91
C GLY A 311 11.07 0.98 -4.37
N LYS A 312 10.32 0.09 -3.72
CA LYS A 312 10.85 -1.07 -2.98
C LYS A 312 10.89 -2.40 -3.76
N VAL A 313 10.50 -2.39 -5.04
CA VAL A 313 10.23 -3.61 -5.81
C VAL A 313 11.46 -4.16 -6.56
N ASN A 314 11.61 -5.49 -6.58
CA ASN A 314 12.65 -6.19 -7.35
C ASN A 314 12.41 -6.09 -8.88
N TRP A 315 13.44 -5.66 -9.63
CA TRP A 315 13.29 -5.17 -11.00
C TRP A 315 13.06 -6.24 -12.09
N GLU A 316 13.52 -7.49 -11.95
CA GLU A 316 13.42 -8.46 -13.08
C GLU A 316 11.97 -8.90 -13.36
N LEU A 317 11.22 -9.25 -12.31
CA LEU A 317 9.81 -9.64 -12.46
C LEU A 317 8.91 -8.43 -12.67
N TRP A 318 9.32 -7.28 -12.13
CA TRP A 318 8.58 -6.04 -12.24
C TRP A 318 8.42 -5.57 -13.68
N GLN A 319 9.46 -5.64 -14.51
CA GLN A 319 9.34 -5.26 -15.93
C GLN A 319 8.22 -6.03 -16.63
N LYS A 320 8.12 -7.35 -16.39
CA LYS A 320 7.08 -8.19 -17.00
C LYS A 320 5.68 -7.81 -16.52
N ILE A 321 5.54 -7.39 -15.27
CA ILE A 321 4.27 -6.90 -14.72
C ILE A 321 3.94 -5.53 -15.29
N LEU A 322 4.92 -4.63 -15.38
CA LEU A 322 4.78 -3.31 -15.99
C LEU A 322 4.30 -3.40 -17.44
N ASP A 323 4.83 -4.33 -18.23
CA ASP A 323 4.37 -4.59 -19.60
C ASP A 323 2.88 -4.95 -19.67
N GLN A 324 2.33 -5.59 -18.63
CA GLN A 324 0.90 -5.96 -18.56
C GLN A 324 0.01 -4.81 -18.08
N ILE A 325 0.51 -3.95 -17.18
CA ILE A 325 -0.28 -2.85 -16.59
C ILE A 325 -0.08 -1.51 -17.30
N ASN A 326 0.76 -1.46 -18.33
CA ASN A 326 1.03 -0.27 -19.12
C ASN A 326 -0.24 0.15 -19.87
N ASN A 327 -0.96 1.10 -19.27
CA ASN A 327 -2.20 1.66 -19.78
C ASN A 327 -2.05 3.12 -20.20
N ILE A 328 -0.83 3.53 -20.57
CA ILE A 328 -0.58 4.89 -21.06
C ILE A 328 -1.40 5.07 -22.34
N PRO A 329 -2.34 6.03 -22.38
CA PRO A 329 -3.20 6.22 -23.53
C PRO A 329 -2.42 6.77 -24.72
N GLU A 330 -2.97 6.60 -25.92
CA GLU A 330 -2.42 7.27 -27.10
C GLU A 330 -2.81 8.75 -27.10
N VAL A 331 -1.86 9.62 -27.41
CA VAL A 331 -2.15 11.05 -27.58
C VAL A 331 -2.79 11.27 -28.94
N GLU A 332 -4.08 11.57 -28.96
CA GLU A 332 -4.77 11.96 -30.19
C GLU A 332 -4.14 13.22 -30.80
N VAL A 333 -3.87 13.17 -32.10
CA VAL A 333 -3.37 14.33 -32.84
C VAL A 333 -4.52 15.30 -33.09
N LEU A 334 -4.34 16.53 -32.65
CA LEU A 334 -5.32 17.60 -32.82
C LEU A 334 -5.37 18.05 -34.29
N ASP A 335 -6.52 17.84 -34.94
CA ASP A 335 -6.83 18.27 -36.30
C ASP A 335 -8.07 19.18 -36.34
N LYS A 336 -8.20 19.97 -37.40
CA LYS A 336 -9.33 20.89 -37.63
C LYS A 336 -10.68 20.18 -37.64
N LYS A 337 -10.74 18.88 -37.99
CA LYS A 337 -11.97 18.08 -38.09
C LYS A 337 -12.45 17.51 -36.75
N ASN A 338 -11.57 17.31 -35.77
CA ASN A 338 -11.87 16.63 -34.51
C ASN A 338 -11.58 17.50 -33.26
N VAL A 339 -11.54 18.82 -33.41
CA VAL A 339 -11.10 19.76 -32.34
C VAL A 339 -11.81 19.51 -31.01
N GLU A 340 -13.14 19.32 -30.99
CA GLU A 340 -13.87 19.18 -29.73
C GLU A 340 -13.53 17.87 -29.00
N THR A 341 -13.51 16.74 -29.70
CA THR A 341 -13.16 15.44 -29.11
C THR A 341 -11.69 15.37 -28.73
N ALA A 342 -10.80 15.82 -29.61
CA ALA A 342 -9.35 15.83 -29.36
C ALA A 342 -8.98 16.75 -28.19
N SER A 343 -9.64 17.90 -28.04
CA SER A 343 -9.42 18.80 -26.90
C SER A 343 -9.83 18.15 -25.57
N LYS A 344 -11.00 17.48 -25.54
CA LYS A 344 -11.42 16.71 -24.36
C LYS A 344 -10.44 15.59 -24.03
N ASN A 345 -9.98 14.86 -25.04
CA ASN A 345 -9.01 13.77 -24.87
C ASN A 345 -7.64 14.26 -24.40
N LEU A 346 -7.21 15.47 -24.81
CA LEU A 346 -5.99 16.10 -24.27
C LEU A 346 -6.13 16.48 -22.80
N CYS A 347 -7.28 17.04 -22.39
CA CYS A 347 -7.55 17.29 -20.97
C CYS A 347 -7.58 15.98 -20.16
N SER A 348 -8.23 14.93 -20.66
CA SER A 348 -8.22 13.60 -20.02
C SER A 348 -6.81 12.99 -19.96
N SER A 349 -5.97 13.23 -20.98
CA SER A 349 -4.58 12.78 -21.02
C SER A 349 -3.71 13.49 -19.96
N LEU A 350 -3.95 14.78 -19.73
CA LEU A 350 -3.34 15.50 -18.61
C LEU A 350 -3.84 14.98 -17.27
N GLU A 351 -5.15 14.73 -17.14
CA GLU A 351 -5.72 14.17 -15.92
C GLU A 351 -5.09 12.82 -15.57
N TYR A 352 -4.90 11.95 -16.57
CA TYR A 352 -4.19 10.70 -16.41
C TYR A 352 -2.75 10.92 -15.88
N CYS A 353 -2.02 11.93 -16.37
CA CYS A 353 -0.70 12.24 -15.84
C CYS A 353 -0.76 12.64 -14.34
N PHE A 354 -1.76 13.42 -13.94
CA PHE A 354 -1.96 13.77 -12.53
C PHE A 354 -2.31 12.55 -11.68
N GLU A 355 -3.14 11.64 -12.19
CA GLU A 355 -3.41 10.36 -11.56
C GLU A 355 -2.16 9.47 -11.45
N CYS A 356 -1.14 9.65 -12.31
CA CYS A 356 0.13 8.92 -12.28
C CYS A 356 1.27 9.63 -11.51
N ARG A 357 1.00 10.78 -10.87
CA ARG A 357 1.99 11.60 -10.12
C ARG A 357 3.05 10.85 -9.29
N SER A 358 2.71 9.80 -8.53
CA SER A 358 3.69 9.04 -7.72
C SER A 358 4.75 8.34 -8.59
N TRP A 359 4.36 7.90 -9.78
CA TRP A 359 5.25 7.25 -10.75
C TRP A 359 6.25 8.22 -11.39
N PHE A 360 5.97 9.52 -11.38
CA PHE A 360 6.94 10.53 -11.82
C PHE A 360 8.02 10.80 -10.77
N LYS A 361 7.69 10.68 -9.48
CA LYS A 361 8.59 11.02 -8.36
C LYS A 361 9.71 10.02 -8.16
N GLN A 362 9.41 8.73 -8.30
CA GLN A 362 10.34 7.64 -8.00
C GLN A 362 11.10 7.22 -9.26
N LYS A 363 12.37 6.81 -9.08
CA LYS A 363 13.14 6.22 -10.18
C LYS A 363 12.58 4.83 -10.49
N ASN A 364 11.87 4.71 -11.60
CA ASN A 364 11.26 3.46 -12.03
C ASN A 364 11.18 3.36 -13.57
N PRO A 365 10.93 2.18 -14.15
CA PRO A 365 10.92 1.97 -15.59
C PRO A 365 9.80 2.70 -16.34
N MET A 366 8.65 2.95 -15.68
CA MET A 366 7.52 3.69 -16.26
C MET A 366 7.75 5.20 -16.27
N GLN A 367 8.70 5.70 -15.49
CA GLN A 367 9.01 7.13 -15.42
C GLN A 367 9.34 7.72 -16.80
N SER A 368 10.18 7.05 -17.60
CA SER A 368 10.55 7.54 -18.95
C SER A 368 9.38 7.49 -19.95
N PRO A 369 8.63 6.38 -20.09
CA PRO A 369 7.40 6.33 -20.88
C PRO A 369 6.38 7.41 -20.49
N LEU A 370 6.12 7.60 -19.19
CA LEU A 370 5.19 8.60 -18.69
C LEU A 370 5.67 10.02 -18.99
N PHE A 371 6.96 10.32 -18.84
CA PHE A 371 7.51 11.62 -19.24
C PHE A 371 7.43 11.84 -20.76
N LYS A 372 7.67 10.81 -21.57
CA LYS A 372 7.50 10.90 -23.02
C LYS A 372 6.05 11.23 -23.38
N PHE A 373 5.10 10.55 -22.77
CA PHE A 373 3.67 10.80 -22.95
C PHE A 373 3.28 12.22 -22.51
N PHE A 374 3.67 12.64 -21.30
CA PHE A 374 3.42 13.99 -20.79
C PHE A 374 4.00 15.06 -21.72
N ASN A 375 5.25 14.89 -22.17
CA ASN A 375 5.87 15.81 -23.13
C ASN A 375 5.15 15.84 -24.49
N GLN A 376 4.60 14.72 -24.96
CA GLN A 376 3.78 14.69 -26.17
C GLN A 376 2.49 15.49 -26.00
N VAL A 377 1.80 15.34 -24.87
CA VAL A 377 0.60 16.11 -24.53
C VAL A 377 0.92 17.61 -24.49
N LEU A 378 1.97 18.01 -23.77
CA LEU A 378 2.42 19.42 -23.74
C LEU A 378 2.78 19.93 -25.14
N THR A 379 3.46 19.12 -25.95
CA THR A 379 3.83 19.50 -27.31
C THR A 379 2.61 19.73 -28.20
N GLN A 380 1.56 18.90 -28.07
CA GLN A 380 0.30 19.13 -28.80
C GLN A 380 -0.37 20.42 -28.35
N LEU A 381 -0.39 20.70 -27.05
CA LEU A 381 -0.97 21.93 -26.51
C LEU A 381 -0.27 23.19 -27.05
N ILE A 382 1.06 23.14 -27.18
CA ILE A 382 1.86 24.28 -27.69
C ILE A 382 1.73 24.40 -29.22
N LYS A 383 1.91 23.30 -29.97
CA LYS A 383 1.95 23.36 -31.45
C LYS A 383 0.58 23.63 -32.08
N LYS A 384 -0.50 23.36 -31.36
CA LYS A 384 -1.88 23.47 -31.84
C LYS A 384 -2.68 24.52 -31.06
N ASP A 385 -1.99 25.44 -30.42
CA ASP A 385 -2.54 26.56 -29.65
C ASP A 385 -3.64 27.33 -30.40
N ASN A 386 -3.48 27.48 -31.72
CA ASN A 386 -4.41 28.12 -32.63
C ASN A 386 -5.74 27.38 -32.85
N LEU A 387 -5.79 26.08 -32.55
CA LEU A 387 -6.99 25.26 -32.66
C LEU A 387 -7.69 25.09 -31.31
N LEU A 388 -7.00 25.34 -30.20
CA LEU A 388 -7.52 25.04 -28.88
C LEU A 388 -8.66 25.98 -28.47
N PRO A 389 -9.76 25.42 -27.94
CA PRO A 389 -10.83 26.20 -27.37
C PRO A 389 -10.43 26.78 -26.01
N ILE A 390 -11.09 27.88 -25.64
CA ILE A 390 -10.84 28.61 -24.39
C ILE A 390 -10.87 27.71 -23.14
N HIS A 391 -11.85 26.80 -23.03
CA HIS A 391 -11.99 25.96 -21.82
C HIS A 391 -10.78 25.06 -21.54
N VAL A 392 -9.98 24.70 -22.55
CA VAL A 392 -8.73 23.95 -22.34
C VAL A 392 -7.73 24.81 -21.58
N TYR A 393 -7.60 26.10 -21.95
CA TYR A 393 -6.74 27.02 -21.23
C TYR A 393 -7.23 27.32 -19.82
N GLU A 394 -8.55 27.35 -19.60
CA GLU A 394 -9.12 27.43 -18.25
C GLU A 394 -8.70 26.23 -17.39
N ASP A 395 -8.79 25.01 -17.92
CA ASP A 395 -8.35 23.79 -17.23
C ASP A 395 -6.83 23.82 -16.94
N LEU A 396 -6.02 24.27 -17.90
CA LEU A 396 -4.56 24.43 -17.73
C LEU A 396 -4.22 25.46 -16.64
N MET A 397 -4.93 26.59 -16.59
CA MET A 397 -4.73 27.60 -15.55
C MET A 397 -5.03 27.05 -14.16
N GLN A 398 -6.11 26.27 -14.03
CA GLN A 398 -6.52 25.70 -12.75
C GLN A 398 -5.51 24.64 -12.25
N LYS A 399 -4.93 23.86 -13.16
CA LYS A 399 -4.02 22.74 -12.86
C LYS A 399 -2.53 23.08 -13.05
N TRP A 400 -2.20 24.37 -13.19
CA TRP A 400 -0.83 24.81 -13.52
C TRP A 400 0.21 24.33 -12.50
N LYS A 401 -0.10 24.38 -11.20
CA LYS A 401 0.79 23.90 -10.13
C LYS A 401 1.08 22.41 -10.24
N ASP A 402 0.11 21.61 -10.68
CA ASP A 402 0.28 20.16 -10.85
C ASP A 402 1.16 19.85 -12.07
N ILE A 403 1.05 20.64 -13.15
CA ILE A 403 1.94 20.58 -14.32
C ILE A 403 3.38 20.92 -13.90
N GLU A 404 3.57 22.00 -13.16
CA GLU A 404 4.89 22.41 -12.64
C GLU A 404 5.51 21.33 -11.75
N ASP A 405 4.71 20.73 -10.86
CA ASP A 405 5.17 19.67 -9.98
C ASP A 405 5.60 18.43 -10.78
N ILE A 406 4.80 17.92 -11.73
CA ILE A 406 5.21 16.80 -12.58
C ILE A 406 6.48 17.13 -13.35
N PHE A 407 6.55 18.34 -13.93
CA PHE A 407 7.72 18.77 -14.70
C PHE A 407 8.98 18.88 -13.83
N SER A 408 8.85 19.20 -12.54
CA SER A 408 9.99 19.32 -11.61
C SER A 408 10.77 18.01 -11.45
N TYR A 409 10.12 16.86 -11.66
CA TYR A 409 10.77 15.54 -11.62
C TYR A 409 11.41 15.14 -12.97
N CYS A 410 11.19 15.91 -14.03
CA CYS A 410 11.69 15.61 -15.37
C CYS A 410 13.14 16.08 -15.54
N SER A 411 14.09 15.14 -15.46
CA SER A 411 15.50 15.40 -15.80
C SER A 411 15.74 15.57 -17.31
N MET A 412 14.79 15.11 -18.14
CA MET A 412 14.89 15.02 -19.61
C MET A 412 14.15 16.15 -20.35
N GLY A 413 13.53 17.09 -19.61
CA GLY A 413 12.63 18.10 -20.17
C GLY A 413 13.35 19.34 -20.68
N SER A 414 13.15 19.66 -21.95
CA SER A 414 13.50 20.97 -22.51
C SER A 414 12.67 22.06 -21.82
N LYS A 415 13.25 22.77 -20.84
CA LYS A 415 12.71 24.00 -20.22
C LYS A 415 11.96 24.95 -21.20
N PRO A 416 12.37 25.10 -22.48
CA PRO A 416 11.63 25.92 -23.45
C PRO A 416 10.16 25.55 -23.66
N SER A 417 9.78 24.27 -23.57
CA SER A 417 8.39 23.86 -23.83
C SER A 417 7.45 24.36 -22.73
N LEU A 418 7.83 24.21 -21.46
CA LEU A 418 7.03 24.70 -20.34
C LEU A 418 6.93 26.23 -20.37
N GLN A 419 8.02 26.94 -20.67
CA GLN A 419 8.03 28.40 -20.80
C GLN A 419 7.12 28.90 -21.92
N ASN A 420 7.07 28.20 -23.06
CA ASN A 420 6.16 28.55 -24.16
C ASN A 420 4.70 28.33 -23.76
N LEU A 421 4.39 27.21 -23.09
CA LEU A 421 3.04 26.97 -22.60
C LEU A 421 2.64 28.01 -21.54
N GLU A 422 3.55 28.36 -20.63
CA GLU A 422 3.34 29.39 -19.62
C GLU A 422 3.00 30.74 -20.25
N LYS A 423 3.72 31.13 -21.31
CA LYS A 423 3.43 32.34 -22.06
C LYS A 423 2.01 32.32 -22.63
N ILE A 424 1.59 31.22 -23.27
CA ILE A 424 0.25 31.09 -23.84
C ILE A 424 -0.82 31.15 -22.74
N VAL A 425 -0.61 30.42 -21.64
CA VAL A 425 -1.52 30.39 -20.48
C VAL A 425 -1.63 31.77 -19.82
N ASN A 426 -0.53 32.51 -19.69
CA ASN A 426 -0.53 33.87 -19.16
C ASN A 426 -1.22 34.86 -20.10
N GLU A 427 -1.08 34.71 -21.42
CA GLU A 427 -1.84 35.51 -22.39
C GLU A 427 -3.36 35.26 -22.25
N CYS A 428 -3.78 34.00 -22.09
CA CYS A 428 -5.17 33.66 -21.81
C CYS A 428 -5.64 34.26 -20.48
N ARG A 429 -4.80 34.20 -19.43
CA ARG A 429 -5.11 34.77 -18.11
C ARG A 429 -5.39 36.28 -18.20
N GLN A 430 -4.49 37.03 -18.83
CA GLN A 430 -4.64 38.48 -19.03
C GLN A 430 -5.91 38.82 -19.82
N PHE A 431 -6.24 38.01 -20.84
CA PHE A 431 -7.48 38.17 -21.59
C PHE A 431 -8.72 38.02 -20.71
N PHE A 432 -8.78 36.99 -19.85
CA PHE A 432 -9.93 36.79 -18.96
C PHE A 432 -10.00 37.82 -17.83
N GLU A 433 -8.85 38.28 -17.33
CA GLU A 433 -8.80 39.36 -16.33
C GLU A 433 -9.39 40.65 -16.91
N LEU A 434 -8.99 41.04 -18.13
CA LEU A 434 -9.55 42.21 -18.81
C LEU A 434 -11.05 42.07 -19.05
N LEU A 435 -11.52 40.90 -19.51
CA LEU A 435 -12.95 40.65 -19.72
C LEU A 435 -13.75 40.70 -18.43
N ARG A 436 -13.24 40.09 -17.34
CA ARG A 436 -13.90 40.12 -16.03
C ARG A 436 -13.99 41.55 -15.49
N MET A 437 -12.94 42.33 -15.67
CA MET A 437 -12.90 43.74 -15.29
C MET A 437 -13.94 44.55 -16.06
N PHE A 438 -13.97 44.37 -17.39
CA PHE A 438 -14.97 44.99 -18.24
C PHE A 438 -16.40 44.58 -17.87
N GLU A 439 -16.64 43.30 -17.59
CA GLU A 439 -17.97 42.81 -17.21
C GLU A 439 -18.48 43.48 -15.93
N ARG A 440 -17.62 43.64 -14.92
CA ARG A 440 -17.96 44.36 -13.68
C ARG A 440 -18.25 45.83 -13.94
N ILE A 441 -17.39 46.52 -14.68
CA ILE A 441 -17.58 47.93 -15.04
C ILE A 441 -18.86 48.13 -15.85
N ARG A 442 -19.16 47.21 -16.77
CA ARG A 442 -20.38 47.24 -17.58
C ARG A 442 -21.63 47.15 -16.73
N SER A 443 -21.65 46.26 -15.74
CA SER A 443 -22.83 46.04 -14.89
C SER A 443 -23.18 47.25 -14.03
N ASP A 444 -22.16 47.92 -13.48
CA ASP A 444 -22.37 48.88 -12.38
C ASP A 444 -22.13 50.35 -12.80
N TYR A 445 -21.34 50.60 -13.84
CA TYR A 445 -20.81 51.94 -14.14
C TYR A 445 -21.00 52.41 -15.58
N LEU A 446 -21.47 51.56 -16.50
CA LEU A 446 -21.70 51.91 -17.91
C LEU A 446 -23.17 51.90 -18.28
N PHE A 447 -23.56 52.83 -19.15
CA PHE A 447 -24.81 52.70 -19.87
C PHE A 447 -24.65 51.76 -21.07
N GLU A 448 -25.69 50.96 -21.34
CA GLU A 448 -25.73 50.11 -22.53
C GLU A 448 -25.60 50.94 -23.84
N HIS A 449 -26.13 52.16 -23.87
CA HIS A 449 -25.99 53.02 -25.05
C HIS A 449 -24.59 53.66 -25.22
N ASP A 450 -23.72 53.56 -24.20
CA ASP A 450 -22.31 53.99 -24.28
C ASP A 450 -21.40 52.87 -24.86
N LEU A 451 -21.97 51.70 -25.13
CA LEU A 451 -21.28 50.55 -25.70
C LEU A 451 -21.61 50.35 -27.17
N SER A 452 -20.60 49.98 -27.97
CA SER A 452 -20.84 49.44 -29.31
C SER A 452 -21.53 48.08 -29.23
N ASP A 453 -22.27 47.70 -30.28
CA ASP A 453 -22.94 46.40 -30.33
C ASP A 453 -21.97 45.22 -30.17
N ARG A 454 -20.74 45.36 -30.67
CA ARG A 454 -19.68 44.35 -30.51
C ARG A 454 -19.17 44.23 -29.08
N LEU A 455 -19.08 45.34 -28.33
CA LEU A 455 -18.73 45.30 -26.90
C LEU A 455 -19.85 44.70 -26.05
N LYS A 456 -21.12 44.98 -26.40
CA LYS A 456 -22.27 44.33 -25.77
C LYS A 456 -22.23 42.83 -26.00
N GLU A 457 -22.00 42.41 -27.24
CA GLU A 457 -21.87 41.02 -27.62
C GLU A 457 -20.74 40.34 -26.82
N LEU A 458 -19.55 40.93 -26.77
CA LEU A 458 -18.41 40.43 -26.02
C LEU A 458 -18.72 40.29 -24.52
N GLY A 459 -19.40 41.27 -23.92
CA GLY A 459 -19.79 41.26 -22.51
C GLY A 459 -20.92 40.28 -22.15
N GLN A 460 -21.75 39.87 -23.12
CA GLN A 460 -22.88 38.95 -22.92
C GLN A 460 -22.54 37.49 -23.26
N GLN A 461 -21.55 37.24 -24.12
CA GLN A 461 -21.25 35.93 -24.69
C GLN A 461 -20.25 35.07 -23.87
N ASN A 462 -20.03 35.34 -22.59
CA ASN A 462 -18.98 34.67 -21.80
C ASN A 462 -19.04 33.12 -21.87
N LYS A 463 -20.24 32.52 -21.83
CA LYS A 463 -20.41 31.05 -21.97
C LYS A 463 -20.21 30.51 -23.39
N SER A 464 -20.63 31.24 -24.43
CA SER A 464 -20.45 30.80 -25.83
C SER A 464 -18.99 30.95 -26.28
N LEU A 465 -18.29 31.98 -25.79
CA LEU A 465 -16.86 32.20 -26.05
C LEU A 465 -16.00 31.03 -25.56
N ARG A 466 -16.33 30.42 -24.42
CA ARG A 466 -15.55 29.27 -23.86
C ARG A 466 -15.42 28.06 -24.79
N LYS A 467 -16.37 27.88 -25.70
CA LYS A 467 -16.35 26.80 -26.71
C LYS A 467 -15.60 27.19 -27.99
N GLN A 468 -15.31 28.48 -28.17
CA GLN A 468 -14.62 28.99 -29.35
C GLN A 468 -13.11 28.91 -29.21
N ARG A 469 -12.42 28.95 -30.35
CA ARG A 469 -10.95 28.96 -30.43
C ARG A 469 -10.41 30.27 -29.90
N PHE A 470 -9.44 30.22 -28.97
CA PHE A 470 -8.92 31.42 -28.31
C PHE A 470 -8.35 32.45 -29.30
N LEU A 471 -7.45 32.04 -30.21
CA LEU A 471 -6.86 32.95 -31.18
C LEU A 471 -7.89 33.54 -32.15
N LYS A 472 -8.95 32.78 -32.47
CA LYS A 472 -10.03 33.30 -33.30
C LYS A 472 -10.80 34.40 -32.57
N VAL A 473 -11.19 34.18 -31.31
CA VAL A 473 -11.85 35.19 -30.48
C VAL A 473 -10.99 36.44 -30.35
N LYS A 474 -9.68 36.27 -30.10
CA LYS A 474 -8.73 37.38 -29.98
C LYS A 474 -8.62 38.22 -31.25
N GLU A 475 -8.64 37.58 -32.43
CA GLU A 475 -8.61 38.30 -33.71
C GLU A 475 -9.97 38.92 -34.05
N ASP A 476 -11.07 38.18 -33.85
CA ASP A 476 -12.43 38.65 -34.13
C ASP A 476 -12.72 39.92 -33.33
N TYR A 477 -12.34 39.99 -32.06
CA TYR A 477 -12.56 41.13 -31.15
C TYR A 477 -11.33 42.02 -30.94
N LYS A 478 -10.35 41.99 -31.85
CA LYS A 478 -9.06 42.68 -31.67
C LYS A 478 -9.19 44.17 -31.35
N ASN A 479 -10.10 44.86 -32.04
CA ASN A 479 -10.30 46.31 -31.87
C ASN A 479 -10.93 46.61 -30.51
N GLU A 480 -11.92 45.82 -30.11
CA GLU A 480 -12.61 45.93 -28.82
C GLU A 480 -11.64 45.64 -27.67
N LEU A 481 -10.82 44.59 -27.80
CA LEU A 481 -9.80 44.25 -26.80
C LEU A 481 -8.74 45.34 -26.68
N GLN A 482 -8.30 45.93 -27.80
CA GLN A 482 -7.35 47.05 -27.78
C GLN A 482 -7.95 48.29 -27.11
N LEU A 483 -9.22 48.57 -27.36
CA LEU A 483 -9.96 49.64 -26.69
C LEU A 483 -10.03 49.38 -25.18
N LEU A 484 -10.52 48.21 -24.76
CA LEU A 484 -10.58 47.84 -23.34
C LEU A 484 -9.22 47.95 -22.66
N LYS A 485 -8.15 47.52 -23.34
CA LYS A 485 -6.78 47.63 -22.82
C LYS A 485 -6.35 49.09 -22.61
N SER A 486 -6.76 50.02 -23.48
CA SER A 486 -6.48 51.45 -23.29
C SER A 486 -7.22 52.07 -22.08
N TYR A 487 -8.30 51.41 -21.62
CA TYR A 487 -9.08 51.82 -20.45
C TYR A 487 -8.80 50.98 -19.19
N GLU A 488 -7.92 49.97 -19.28
CA GLU A 488 -7.63 49.02 -18.20
C GLU A 488 -7.27 49.70 -16.87
N GLN A 489 -6.38 50.69 -16.90
CA GLN A 489 -6.00 51.44 -15.70
C GLN A 489 -7.18 52.20 -15.08
N LYS A 490 -8.04 52.81 -15.91
CA LYS A 490 -9.21 53.56 -15.42
C LYS A 490 -10.25 52.61 -14.82
N MET A 491 -10.49 51.49 -15.49
CA MET A 491 -11.37 50.43 -14.99
C MET A 491 -10.87 49.89 -13.63
N ASN A 492 -9.57 49.64 -13.49
CA ASN A 492 -8.98 49.23 -12.22
C ASN A 492 -9.21 50.25 -11.10
N ILE A 493 -8.91 51.53 -11.35
CA ILE A 493 -9.12 52.60 -10.35
C ILE A 493 -10.58 52.68 -9.90
N ILE A 494 -11.53 52.56 -10.83
CA ILE A 494 -12.96 52.57 -10.50
C ILE A 494 -13.33 51.36 -9.65
N LEU A 495 -12.85 50.16 -10.01
CA LEU A 495 -13.13 48.94 -9.24
C LEU A 495 -12.49 48.99 -7.84
N GLU A 496 -11.30 49.56 -7.68
CA GLU A 496 -10.68 49.79 -6.37
C GLU A 496 -11.53 50.74 -5.51
N ARG A 497 -12.09 51.78 -6.14
CA ARG A 497 -12.96 52.77 -5.49
C ARG A 497 -14.42 52.33 -5.32
N SER A 498 -14.82 51.21 -5.91
CA SER A 498 -16.21 50.73 -5.87
C SER A 498 -16.75 50.46 -4.47
N GLN A 499 -15.85 50.27 -3.49
CA GLN A 499 -16.23 50.09 -2.07
C GLN A 499 -16.58 51.40 -1.36
N SER A 500 -16.19 52.55 -1.92
CA SER A 500 -16.50 53.88 -1.37
C SER A 500 -17.94 54.25 -1.70
N VAL A 501 -18.77 54.43 -0.66
CA VAL A 501 -20.15 54.91 -0.83
C VAL A 501 -20.12 56.30 -1.48
N MET A 502 -19.16 57.10 -1.07
CA MET A 502 -18.97 58.45 -1.59
C MET A 502 -18.63 58.47 -3.08
N PHE A 503 -17.70 57.63 -3.51
CA PHE A 503 -17.35 57.49 -4.92
C PHE A 503 -18.58 57.11 -5.74
N ASN A 504 -19.36 56.13 -5.29
CA ASN A 504 -20.54 55.67 -6.02
C ASN A 504 -21.61 56.77 -6.12
N GLU A 505 -21.84 57.57 -5.07
CA GLU A 505 -22.78 58.71 -5.12
C GLU A 505 -22.30 59.82 -6.07
N ILE A 506 -21.01 60.14 -6.04
CA ILE A 506 -20.41 61.10 -6.97
C ILE A 506 -20.56 60.60 -8.40
N TRP A 507 -20.22 59.33 -8.63
CA TRP A 507 -20.32 58.70 -9.94
C TRP A 507 -21.76 58.75 -10.45
N GLU A 508 -22.74 58.32 -9.65
CA GLU A 508 -24.16 58.34 -10.03
C GLU A 508 -24.65 59.75 -10.38
N LYS A 509 -24.22 60.77 -9.62
CA LYS A 509 -24.56 62.17 -9.87
C LYS A 509 -24.04 62.67 -11.22
N TYR A 510 -22.79 62.34 -11.57
CA TYR A 510 -22.21 62.74 -12.86
C TYR A 510 -22.79 61.92 -14.01
N ASN A 511 -22.94 60.62 -13.82
CA ASN A 511 -23.50 59.70 -14.81
C ASN A 511 -24.94 60.09 -15.20
N LYS A 512 -25.77 60.57 -14.24
CA LYS A 512 -27.10 61.14 -14.50
C LYS A 512 -27.13 62.31 -15.49
N GLN A 513 -26.04 63.08 -15.60
CA GLN A 513 -25.97 64.20 -16.54
C GLN A 513 -25.88 63.73 -18.00
N TYR A 514 -25.50 62.47 -18.20
CA TYR A 514 -25.28 61.89 -19.51
C TYR A 514 -26.34 60.85 -19.92
N GLU A 515 -27.35 60.59 -19.08
CA GLU A 515 -28.37 59.55 -19.30
C GLU A 515 -29.16 59.72 -20.63
N SER A 516 -29.34 60.96 -21.09
CA SER A 516 -29.99 61.27 -22.38
C SER A 516 -29.03 61.36 -23.57
N THR A 517 -27.72 61.21 -23.36
CA THR A 517 -26.69 61.35 -24.39
C THR A 517 -26.63 60.08 -25.24
N LYS A 518 -26.83 60.20 -26.56
CA LYS A 518 -26.80 59.05 -27.48
C LYS A 518 -25.80 59.29 -28.62
N ASP A 519 -25.57 58.24 -29.39
CA ASP A 519 -24.79 58.26 -30.64
C ASP A 519 -23.36 58.81 -30.49
N GLN A 520 -22.71 58.46 -29.37
CA GLN A 520 -21.32 58.81 -29.09
C GLN A 520 -20.36 57.68 -29.49
N THR A 521 -19.06 57.99 -29.50
CA THR A 521 -18.04 56.95 -29.58
C THR A 521 -18.09 56.04 -28.35
N PRO A 522 -17.78 54.74 -28.49
CA PRO A 522 -17.87 53.81 -27.37
C PRO A 522 -16.99 54.25 -26.18
N LEU A 523 -17.51 54.09 -24.96
CA LEU A 523 -16.88 54.51 -23.70
C LEU A 523 -16.65 56.02 -23.58
N PHE A 524 -17.39 56.84 -24.33
CA PHE A 524 -17.29 58.30 -24.25
C PHE A 524 -17.80 58.81 -22.90
N ILE A 525 -19.00 58.37 -22.50
CA ILE A 525 -19.62 58.79 -21.23
C ILE A 525 -18.75 58.30 -20.08
N PHE A 526 -18.33 57.04 -20.11
CA PHE A 526 -17.38 56.48 -19.15
C PHE A 526 -16.13 57.35 -18.95
N ASN A 527 -15.53 57.82 -20.04
CA ASN A 527 -14.33 58.62 -19.97
C ASN A 527 -14.61 60.02 -19.39
N LYS A 528 -15.78 60.60 -19.68
CA LYS A 528 -16.22 61.88 -19.12
C LYS A 528 -16.53 61.76 -17.63
N ASP A 529 -17.25 60.72 -17.23
CA ASP A 529 -17.55 60.46 -15.82
C ASP A 529 -16.29 60.13 -15.03
N PHE A 530 -15.32 59.41 -15.61
CA PHE A 530 -14.04 59.20 -14.95
C PHE A 530 -13.26 60.51 -14.73
N GLN A 531 -13.26 61.42 -15.72
CA GLN A 531 -12.60 62.73 -15.60
C GLN A 531 -13.30 63.65 -14.59
N ASN A 532 -14.63 63.59 -14.54
CA ASN A 532 -15.45 64.48 -13.71
C ASN A 532 -15.66 63.95 -12.29
N GLY A 533 -15.83 62.64 -12.16
CA GLY A 533 -16.08 61.90 -10.92
C GLY A 533 -14.82 61.47 -10.17
N SER A 534 -13.62 61.87 -10.63
CA SER A 534 -12.44 61.81 -9.78
C SER A 534 -12.67 62.76 -8.59
N PRO A 535 -12.66 62.26 -7.34
CA PRO A 535 -13.08 63.04 -6.17
C PRO A 535 -12.23 64.31 -6.06
N LYS A 536 -12.89 65.47 -6.08
CA LYS A 536 -12.25 66.76 -5.78
C LYS A 536 -12.53 67.12 -4.33
N TYR A 537 -11.71 68.00 -3.77
CA TYR A 537 -11.91 68.52 -2.41
C TYR A 537 -13.31 69.13 -2.19
N GLN A 538 -13.91 69.70 -3.24
CA GLN A 538 -15.27 70.23 -3.21
C GLN A 538 -16.36 69.14 -3.08
N ASP A 539 -16.10 67.93 -3.60
CA ASP A 539 -17.02 66.80 -3.48
C ASP A 539 -17.01 66.22 -2.06
N LEU A 540 -15.84 66.22 -1.41
CA LEU A 540 -15.68 65.96 0.03
C LEU A 540 -16.58 66.89 0.85
N TRP A 541 -16.50 68.20 0.58
CA TRP A 541 -17.32 69.20 1.27
C TRP A 541 -18.83 69.03 1.05
N TRP A 542 -19.25 68.67 -0.17
CA TRP A 542 -20.65 68.39 -0.49
C TRP A 542 -21.21 67.16 0.25
N MET A 543 -20.41 66.10 0.46
CA MET A 543 -20.85 64.94 1.24
C MET A 543 -20.84 65.20 2.75
N PHE A 544 -19.85 65.96 3.23
CA PHE A 544 -19.78 66.45 4.62
C PHE A 544 -21.06 67.18 5.04
N THR A 545 -21.66 67.95 4.13
CA THR A 545 -22.91 68.68 4.40
C THR A 545 -24.17 67.80 4.32
N LYS A 546 -24.10 66.62 3.68
CA LYS A 546 -25.25 65.71 3.48
C LYS A 546 -25.42 64.70 4.63
N TYR A 547 -24.36 64.29 5.30
CA TYR A 547 -24.36 63.22 6.32
C TYR A 547 -23.98 63.75 7.71
N SER A 548 -24.87 64.47 8.39
CA SER A 548 -24.56 65.29 9.58
C SER A 548 -24.26 64.56 10.91
N ASN A 549 -24.22 63.23 10.99
CA ASN A 549 -23.96 62.50 12.24
C ASN A 549 -23.02 61.28 12.02
N GLY A 550 -21.84 61.27 12.67
CA GLY A 550 -20.87 60.16 12.65
C GLY A 550 -19.70 60.27 11.67
N ILE A 551 -19.48 61.47 11.12
CA ILE A 551 -18.66 61.77 9.93
C ILE A 551 -17.20 61.30 10.03
N GLU A 552 -16.50 61.52 11.14
CA GLU A 552 -15.04 61.40 11.21
C GLU A 552 -14.54 59.98 10.87
N LYS A 553 -15.18 58.95 11.46
CA LYS A 553 -14.84 57.54 11.18
C LYS A 553 -15.30 57.10 9.80
N CYS A 554 -16.43 57.62 9.33
CA CYS A 554 -16.95 57.32 7.99
C CYS A 554 -16.03 57.93 6.92
N LEU A 555 -15.54 59.15 7.14
CA LEU A 555 -14.68 59.86 6.21
C LEU A 555 -13.26 59.27 6.16
N ILE A 556 -12.70 58.87 7.31
CA ILE A 556 -11.39 58.17 7.35
C ILE A 556 -11.47 56.85 6.57
N ASN A 557 -12.55 56.08 6.75
CA ASN A 557 -12.78 54.84 6.02
C ASN A 557 -12.96 55.09 4.51
N GLU A 558 -13.69 56.14 4.11
CA GLU A 558 -13.85 56.49 2.69
C GLU A 558 -12.54 56.98 2.06
N MET A 559 -11.73 57.75 2.79
CA MET A 559 -10.41 58.21 2.36
C MET A 559 -9.42 57.08 2.11
N GLU A 560 -9.58 55.92 2.77
CA GLU A 560 -8.77 54.74 2.51
C GLU A 560 -8.89 54.25 1.07
N TYR A 561 -10.08 54.35 0.48
CA TYR A 561 -10.34 53.94 -0.90
C TYR A 561 -10.13 55.08 -1.90
N LEU A 562 -10.43 56.32 -1.52
CA LEU A 562 -10.36 57.48 -2.42
C LEU A 562 -8.95 58.04 -2.59
N PHE A 563 -8.17 58.03 -1.51
CA PHE A 563 -6.80 58.58 -1.40
C PHE A 563 -5.86 57.55 -0.73
N PRO A 564 -5.63 56.40 -1.39
CA PRO A 564 -4.78 55.35 -0.84
C PRO A 564 -3.35 55.81 -0.53
N GLU A 565 -2.88 56.89 -1.16
CA GLU A 565 -1.58 57.51 -0.94
C GLU A 565 -1.41 58.20 0.42
N TYR A 566 -2.51 58.58 1.09
CA TYR A 566 -2.44 59.18 2.41
C TYR A 566 -2.30 58.10 3.48
N ASP A 567 -1.41 58.32 4.45
CA ASP A 567 -1.34 57.43 5.61
C ASP A 567 -2.47 57.71 6.62
N ASN A 568 -2.66 56.82 7.59
CA ASN A 568 -3.74 56.95 8.58
C ASN A 568 -3.67 58.26 9.39
N LYS A 569 -2.48 58.82 9.60
CA LYS A 569 -2.30 60.05 10.37
C LYS A 569 -2.73 61.25 9.52
N GLN A 570 -2.35 61.28 8.25
CA GLN A 570 -2.78 62.30 7.29
C GLN A 570 -4.30 62.27 7.09
N ARG A 571 -4.90 61.08 6.97
CA ARG A 571 -6.37 60.93 6.88
C ARG A 571 -7.09 61.44 8.13
N GLN A 572 -6.55 61.17 9.32
CA GLN A 572 -7.07 61.70 10.59
C GLN A 572 -6.95 63.23 10.67
N GLU A 573 -5.80 63.80 10.28
CA GLU A 573 -5.63 65.26 10.27
C GLU A 573 -6.59 65.96 9.31
N ILE A 574 -6.94 65.33 8.18
CA ILE A 574 -7.93 65.89 7.25
C ILE A 574 -9.37 65.68 7.75
N ALA A 575 -9.67 64.57 8.41
CA ALA A 575 -11.01 64.32 8.95
C ALA A 575 -11.35 65.23 10.16
N ASN A 576 -10.34 65.64 10.92
CA ASN A 576 -10.49 66.47 12.13
C ASN A 576 -10.53 67.98 11.86
N ASN A 577 -10.24 68.42 10.62
CA ASN A 577 -10.26 69.83 10.17
C ASN A 577 -11.44 70.08 9.23
#